data_AF-A0A349ER69-F1
#
_entry.id   AF-A0A349ER69-F1
#
_cell.length_a   1.000
_cell.length_b   1.000
_cell.length_c   1.000
_cell.angle_alpha   90.00
_cell.angle_beta   90.00
_cell.angle_gamma   90.00
#
_symmetry.space_group_name_H-M   'P 1'
#
loop_
_entity.id
_entity.type
_entity.pdbx_description
1 polymer ?
#
loop_
_entity_poly.entity_id
_entity_poly.type
_entity_poly.pdbx_seq_one_letter_code
_entity_poly.pdbx_strand_id
1 'polypeptide(L)'
;MDGDEMTRIIWKMIKDKLILPHLTIDLKYFDLGIKHRDDTDDKVTVEAAEAIKQYGVGVKCATITPNAARLKEYSLKQQWKSPNGTIRSILDGTVFRKPIIIKNIPPVVRSWKKPILIGRHAYGDIYKSVEIEVAGPGKAELVFSPSGGGAKQVLSIHDFKGPGVIMGIHNTEKSIRSFAKSCINYAVTEKVDLWFGAKDTISKQYHGFFRDVFADEAEKAKGEMGKAGIQYRYLLIDDAVAQIMKSEGGMLWACMNYDGDVMSDMVASGFGSLGLMTSVLVSPDGTYEFEAAHGTVMR
;
A
#
# COMPACT_ATOMS: atom_id res chain seq x y z
N MET A 1 -11.19 -9.06 11.41
CA MET A 1 -9.91 -9.78 11.59
C MET A 1 -9.27 -9.29 12.88
N ASP A 2 -9.10 -10.16 13.87
CA ASP A 2 -8.39 -9.83 15.11
C ASP A 2 -6.87 -9.82 14.92
N GLY A 3 -6.12 -9.31 15.90
CA GLY A 3 -4.70 -9.02 15.79
C GLY A 3 -3.89 -9.37 17.03
N ASP A 4 -2.80 -8.65 17.25
CA ASP A 4 -1.75 -8.98 18.22
C ASP A 4 -1.50 -7.86 19.25
N GLU A 5 -0.77 -8.22 20.32
CA GLU A 5 -0.22 -7.33 21.36
C GLU A 5 -1.22 -6.28 21.91
N MET A 6 -0.80 -5.03 22.07
CA MET A 6 -1.63 -3.98 22.67
C MET A 6 -2.86 -3.66 21.81
N THR A 7 -2.70 -3.75 20.48
CA THR A 7 -3.82 -3.53 19.56
C THR A 7 -4.94 -4.55 19.75
N ARG A 8 -4.65 -5.82 20.06
CA ARG A 8 -5.67 -6.84 20.37
C ARG A 8 -6.50 -6.49 21.61
N ILE A 9 -5.86 -5.96 22.64
CA ILE A 9 -6.54 -5.52 23.88
C ILE A 9 -7.49 -4.37 23.58
N ILE A 10 -7.00 -3.34 22.88
CA ILE A 10 -7.79 -2.17 22.49
C ILE A 10 -8.93 -2.58 21.56
N TRP A 11 -8.69 -3.51 20.63
CA TRP A 11 -9.68 -4.02 19.69
C TRP A 11 -10.89 -4.62 20.40
N LYS A 12 -10.64 -5.45 21.43
CA LYS A 12 -11.70 -5.99 22.29
C LYS A 12 -12.48 -4.88 22.99
N MET A 13 -11.79 -3.88 23.55
CA MET A 13 -12.45 -2.75 24.22
C MET A 13 -13.33 -1.94 23.26
N ILE A 14 -12.86 -1.67 22.03
CA ILE A 14 -13.65 -0.97 21.01
C ILE A 14 -14.90 -1.79 20.67
N LYS A 15 -14.74 -3.08 20.37
CA LYS A 15 -15.86 -3.96 20.01
C LYS A 15 -16.93 -3.99 21.12
N ASP A 16 -16.49 -4.22 22.36
CA ASP A 16 -17.40 -4.44 23.50
C ASP A 16 -18.03 -3.14 24.02
N LYS A 17 -17.32 -2.01 23.99
CA LYS A 17 -17.78 -0.75 24.60
C LYS A 17 -18.36 0.24 23.60
N LEU A 18 -17.92 0.21 22.34
CA LEU A 18 -18.25 1.26 21.36
C LEU A 18 -19.06 0.75 20.16
N ILE A 19 -19.00 -0.55 19.84
CA ILE A 19 -19.69 -1.11 18.67
C ILE A 19 -20.91 -1.94 19.08
N LEU A 20 -20.71 -3.08 19.73
CA LEU A 20 -21.78 -4.04 20.02
C LEU A 20 -22.92 -3.51 20.90
N PRO A 21 -22.71 -2.58 21.85
CA PRO A 21 -23.81 -1.98 22.61
C PRO A 21 -24.75 -1.11 21.75
N HIS A 22 -24.29 -0.68 20.57
CA HIS A 22 -24.98 0.30 19.73
C HIS A 22 -25.36 -0.23 18.34
N LEU A 23 -24.79 -1.37 17.93
CA LEU A 23 -24.99 -1.94 16.61
C LEU A 23 -25.13 -3.47 16.69
N THR A 24 -26.30 -3.97 16.28
CA THR A 24 -26.48 -5.41 16.02
C THR A 24 -25.97 -5.71 14.60
N ILE A 25 -24.88 -6.47 14.51
CA ILE A 25 -24.22 -6.78 13.24
C ILE A 25 -23.67 -8.22 13.27
N ASP A 26 -23.80 -8.92 12.15
CA ASP A 26 -23.21 -10.25 11.95
C ASP A 26 -21.74 -10.10 11.55
N LEU A 27 -20.85 -10.37 12.52
CA LEU A 27 -19.40 -10.28 12.32
C LEU A 27 -18.82 -11.66 11.99
N LYS A 28 -18.39 -11.85 10.74
CA LYS A 28 -17.55 -12.99 10.36
C LYS A 28 -16.15 -12.82 10.98
N TYR A 29 -15.88 -13.60 12.03
CA TYR A 29 -14.69 -13.44 12.85
C TYR A 29 -13.57 -14.36 12.36
N PHE A 30 -12.39 -13.78 12.19
CA PHE A 30 -11.14 -14.46 11.84
C PHE A 30 -10.05 -13.95 12.78
N ASP A 31 -9.37 -14.87 13.48
CA ASP A 31 -8.30 -14.52 14.40
C ASP A 31 -6.95 -14.53 13.67
N LEU A 32 -6.40 -13.36 13.34
CA LEU A 32 -5.10 -13.27 12.69
C LEU A 32 -3.95 -13.10 13.70
N GLY A 33 -4.21 -13.38 14.99
CA GLY A 33 -3.17 -13.41 16.01
C GLY A 33 -2.07 -14.43 15.65
N ILE A 34 -0.82 -14.09 15.96
CA ILE A 34 0.37 -14.84 15.50
C ILE A 34 0.31 -16.33 15.85
N LYS A 35 -0.21 -16.68 17.02
CA LYS A 35 -0.38 -18.09 17.44
C LYS A 35 -1.40 -18.82 16.57
N HIS A 36 -2.56 -18.22 16.32
CA HIS A 36 -3.59 -18.88 15.52
C HIS A 36 -3.19 -18.98 14.04
N ARG A 37 -2.45 -18.00 13.52
CA ARG A 37 -1.81 -18.14 12.21
C ARG A 37 -0.81 -19.28 12.18
N ASP A 38 0.03 -19.43 13.20
CA ASP A 38 0.95 -20.56 13.30
C ASP A 38 0.22 -21.91 13.38
N ASP A 39 -0.85 -22.00 14.19
CA ASP A 39 -1.68 -23.20 14.35
C ASP A 39 -2.33 -23.65 13.03
N THR A 40 -2.77 -22.69 12.21
CA THR A 40 -3.48 -22.93 10.94
C THR A 40 -2.58 -22.97 9.71
N ASP A 41 -1.26 -22.94 9.89
CA ASP A 41 -0.28 -22.81 8.81
C ASP A 41 -0.57 -21.59 7.88
N ASP A 42 -0.99 -20.48 8.50
CA ASP A 42 -1.41 -19.21 7.90
C ASP A 42 -2.63 -19.27 6.97
N LYS A 43 -3.37 -20.40 6.95
CA LYS A 43 -4.61 -20.54 6.17
C LYS A 43 -5.69 -19.53 6.56
N VAL A 44 -5.81 -19.23 7.86
CA VAL A 44 -6.80 -18.26 8.38
C VAL A 44 -6.67 -16.88 7.73
N THR A 45 -5.45 -16.49 7.35
CA THR A 45 -5.17 -15.21 6.67
C THR A 45 -5.74 -15.19 5.25
N VAL A 46 -5.60 -16.31 4.52
CA VAL A 46 -6.17 -16.46 3.17
C VAL A 46 -7.70 -16.52 3.24
N GLU A 47 -8.24 -17.29 4.19
CA GLU A 47 -9.69 -17.41 4.41
C GLU A 47 -10.33 -16.05 4.76
N ALA A 48 -9.67 -15.24 5.58
CA ALA A 48 -10.12 -13.90 5.89
C ALA A 48 -10.17 -12.99 4.64
N ALA A 49 -9.18 -13.08 3.76
CA ALA A 49 -9.16 -12.31 2.51
C ALA A 49 -10.28 -12.73 1.54
N GLU A 50 -10.52 -14.04 1.40
CA GLU A 50 -11.62 -14.55 0.58
C GLU A 50 -12.99 -14.19 1.16
N ALA A 51 -13.12 -14.14 2.49
CA ALA A 51 -14.33 -13.65 3.13
C ALA A 51 -14.58 -12.16 2.82
N ILE A 52 -13.54 -11.32 2.75
CA ILE A 52 -13.70 -9.91 2.34
C ILE A 52 -14.24 -9.84 0.90
N LYS A 53 -13.74 -10.68 -0.01
CA LYS A 53 -14.27 -10.75 -1.38
C LYS A 53 -15.73 -11.15 -1.42
N GLN A 54 -16.13 -12.09 -0.56
CA GLN A 54 -17.51 -12.55 -0.47
C GLN A 54 -18.46 -11.50 0.13
N TYR A 55 -18.04 -10.83 1.20
CA TYR A 55 -18.91 -9.95 2.00
C TYR A 55 -18.71 -8.45 1.74
N GLY A 56 -17.72 -8.07 0.94
CA GLY A 56 -17.46 -6.69 0.52
C GLY A 56 -16.58 -5.87 1.47
N VAL A 57 -16.63 -6.10 2.78
CA VAL A 57 -15.95 -5.23 3.77
C VAL A 57 -15.21 -6.03 4.84
N GLY A 58 -13.93 -5.72 5.02
CA GLY A 58 -13.08 -6.18 6.11
C GLY A 58 -12.71 -5.05 7.07
N VAL A 59 -12.60 -5.37 8.37
CA VAL A 59 -11.97 -4.48 9.36
C VAL A 59 -10.91 -5.28 10.12
N LYS A 60 -9.70 -4.74 10.18
CA LYS A 60 -8.51 -5.46 10.63
C LYS A 60 -7.78 -4.77 11.78
N CYS A 61 -7.46 -5.57 12.79
CA CYS A 61 -6.54 -5.22 13.85
C CYS A 61 -5.08 -5.43 13.40
N ALA A 62 -4.13 -4.67 13.96
CA ALA A 62 -2.72 -4.80 13.61
C ALA A 62 -2.17 -6.19 13.99
N THR A 63 -1.29 -6.74 13.16
CA THR A 63 -0.76 -8.11 13.29
C THR A 63 0.77 -8.11 13.24
N ILE A 64 1.39 -9.06 13.94
CA ILE A 64 2.84 -9.26 13.92
C ILE A 64 3.26 -9.82 12.56
N THR A 65 4.29 -9.24 11.93
CA THR A 65 5.03 -9.94 10.85
C THR A 65 6.30 -10.52 11.48
N PRO A 66 6.41 -11.86 11.66
CA PRO A 66 7.46 -12.44 12.49
C PRO A 66 8.82 -12.40 11.80
N ASN A 67 9.83 -11.90 12.51
CA ASN A 67 11.24 -12.04 12.17
C ASN A 67 11.89 -13.17 13.00
N ALA A 68 13.20 -13.37 12.87
CA ALA A 68 13.94 -14.38 13.64
C ALA A 68 13.81 -14.24 15.17
N ALA A 69 13.62 -13.03 15.70
CA ALA A 69 13.40 -12.80 17.13
C ALA A 69 11.99 -13.25 17.54
N ARG A 70 10.96 -12.87 16.77
CA ARG A 70 9.56 -13.28 17.02
C ARG A 70 9.36 -14.79 16.87
N LEU A 71 10.09 -15.42 15.94
CA LEU A 71 10.13 -16.88 15.79
C LEU A 71 10.48 -17.57 17.12
N LYS A 72 11.51 -17.06 17.80
CA LYS A 72 11.95 -17.59 19.11
C LYS A 72 10.97 -17.23 20.22
N GLU A 73 10.53 -15.97 20.28
CA GLU A 73 9.63 -15.46 21.32
C GLU A 73 8.31 -16.25 21.39
N TYR A 74 7.72 -16.55 20.23
CA TYR A 74 6.44 -17.25 20.14
C TYR A 74 6.58 -18.74 19.81
N SER A 75 7.81 -19.26 19.67
CA SER A 75 8.10 -20.65 19.28
C SER A 75 7.36 -21.09 18.01
N LEU A 76 7.42 -20.24 16.97
CA LEU A 76 6.69 -20.43 15.72
C LEU A 76 7.33 -21.52 14.85
N LYS A 77 6.52 -22.20 14.02
CA LYS A 77 6.98 -23.19 13.03
C LYS A 77 7.94 -22.57 12.01
N GLN A 78 7.64 -21.36 11.55
CA GLN A 78 8.45 -20.62 10.58
C GLN A 78 8.20 -19.11 10.61
N GLN A 79 9.00 -18.35 9.86
CA GLN A 79 8.80 -16.92 9.65
C GLN A 79 7.67 -16.72 8.64
N TRP A 80 6.43 -16.71 9.13
CA TRP A 80 5.24 -16.47 8.31
C TRP A 80 5.28 -15.13 7.58
N LYS A 81 4.67 -15.09 6.40
CA LYS A 81 4.54 -13.85 5.62
C LYS A 81 3.66 -12.83 6.35
N SER A 82 3.77 -11.58 5.94
CA SER A 82 2.93 -10.51 6.48
C SER A 82 1.46 -10.74 6.11
N PRO A 83 0.52 -10.76 7.08
CA PRO A 83 -0.90 -10.84 6.78
C PRO A 83 -1.38 -9.72 5.86
N ASN A 84 -0.86 -8.52 6.04
CA ASN A 84 -1.17 -7.37 5.18
C ASN A 84 -0.77 -7.65 3.74
N GLY A 85 0.44 -8.20 3.53
CA GLY A 85 0.93 -8.55 2.20
C GLY A 85 0.09 -9.65 1.54
N THR A 86 -0.30 -10.67 2.29
CA THR A 86 -1.18 -11.74 1.79
C THR A 86 -2.55 -11.21 1.40
N ILE A 87 -3.23 -10.47 2.29
CA ILE A 87 -4.56 -9.89 2.03
C ILE A 87 -4.51 -8.95 0.83
N ARG A 88 -3.54 -8.01 0.79
CA ARG A 88 -3.36 -7.09 -0.35
C ARG A 88 -3.06 -7.81 -1.64
N SER A 89 -2.33 -8.93 -1.61
CA SER A 89 -2.06 -9.70 -2.83
C SER A 89 -3.27 -10.48 -3.33
N ILE A 90 -4.24 -10.81 -2.46
CA ILE A 90 -5.48 -11.51 -2.82
C ILE A 90 -6.55 -10.52 -3.29
N LEU A 91 -6.69 -9.40 -2.58
CA LEU A 91 -7.65 -8.35 -2.91
C LEU A 91 -7.17 -7.47 -4.07
N ASP A 92 -5.86 -7.30 -4.24
CA ASP A 92 -5.27 -6.25 -5.10
C ASP A 92 -5.75 -4.85 -4.65
N GLY A 93 -5.24 -3.82 -5.30
CA GLY A 93 -5.79 -2.46 -5.19
C GLY A 93 -4.88 -1.44 -4.53
N THR A 94 -5.53 -0.45 -3.91
CA THR A 94 -4.89 0.80 -3.49
C THR A 94 -5.14 1.04 -2.03
N VAL A 95 -4.08 1.28 -1.25
CA VAL A 95 -4.21 1.68 0.16
C VAL A 95 -4.30 3.19 0.23
N PHE A 96 -5.46 3.71 0.62
CA PHE A 96 -5.67 5.12 0.90
C PHE A 96 -5.38 5.42 2.36
N ARG A 97 -4.52 6.42 2.58
CA ARG A 97 -4.18 6.92 3.91
C ARG A 97 -4.60 8.38 4.03
N LYS A 98 -5.35 8.72 5.08
CA LYS A 98 -5.89 10.06 5.34
C LYS A 98 -5.64 10.48 6.80
N PRO A 99 -5.02 11.65 7.04
CA PRO A 99 -4.81 12.16 8.39
C PRO A 99 -6.12 12.41 9.14
N ILE A 100 -6.12 12.10 10.44
CA ILE A 100 -7.16 12.47 11.39
C ILE A 100 -6.79 13.82 11.99
N ILE A 101 -7.44 14.89 11.52
CA ILE A 101 -7.12 16.26 11.94
C ILE A 101 -7.82 16.58 13.26
N ILE A 102 -7.04 17.02 14.26
CA ILE A 102 -7.53 17.48 15.56
C ILE A 102 -7.18 18.96 15.70
N LYS A 103 -8.18 19.81 15.99
CA LYS A 103 -8.04 21.29 15.96
C LYS A 103 -6.88 21.85 16.82
N ASN A 104 -6.54 21.20 17.93
CA ASN A 104 -5.48 21.63 18.84
C ASN A 104 -4.13 20.93 18.60
N ILE A 105 -4.00 20.13 17.55
CA ILE A 105 -2.74 19.53 17.11
C ILE A 105 -2.38 20.15 15.74
N PRO A 106 -1.56 21.21 15.71
CA PRO A 106 -1.20 21.85 14.46
C PRO A 106 -0.24 20.95 13.65
N PRO A 107 -0.33 20.94 12.31
CA PRO A 107 0.66 20.28 11.46
C PRO A 107 2.07 20.85 11.68
N VAL A 108 3.08 19.99 11.59
CA VAL A 108 4.51 20.36 11.69
C VAL A 108 4.93 21.22 10.49
N VAL A 109 4.40 20.91 9.31
CA VAL A 109 4.66 21.66 8.08
C VAL A 109 3.69 22.85 8.02
N ARG A 110 4.22 24.06 8.19
CA ARG A 110 3.44 25.30 8.37
C ARG A 110 2.45 25.62 7.26
N SER A 111 2.74 25.21 6.04
CA SER A 111 1.88 25.45 4.87
C SER A 111 0.63 24.58 4.88
N TRP A 112 0.66 23.40 5.52
CA TRP A 112 -0.43 22.43 5.47
C TRP A 112 -1.63 22.90 6.30
N LYS A 113 -2.76 23.11 5.63
CA LYS A 113 -4.04 23.56 6.21
C LYS A 113 -5.18 22.56 5.94
N LYS A 114 -5.06 21.78 4.87
CA LYS A 114 -6.01 20.75 4.43
C LYS A 114 -5.32 19.38 4.46
N PRO A 115 -6.07 18.28 4.64
CA PRO A 115 -5.46 16.94 4.64
C PRO A 115 -4.77 16.65 3.31
N ILE A 116 -3.64 15.95 3.37
CA ILE A 116 -2.99 15.35 2.21
C ILE A 116 -3.32 13.87 2.26
N LEU A 117 -3.99 13.37 1.24
CA LEU A 117 -4.39 11.97 1.16
C LEU A 117 -3.33 11.24 0.33
N ILE A 118 -2.95 10.03 0.74
CA ILE A 118 -2.01 9.19 -0.01
C ILE A 118 -2.77 8.02 -0.61
N GLY A 119 -2.65 7.80 -1.91
CA GLY A 119 -3.07 6.57 -2.57
C GLY A 119 -1.84 5.73 -2.88
N ARG A 120 -1.55 4.71 -2.07
CA ARG A 120 -0.40 3.83 -2.26
C ARG A 120 -0.80 2.64 -3.13
N HIS A 121 -0.08 2.40 -4.22
CA HIS A 121 -0.17 1.16 -4.97
C HIS A 121 0.26 -0.03 -4.11
N ALA A 122 -0.60 -1.03 -3.89
CA ALA A 122 -0.34 -2.11 -2.94
C ALA A 122 0.33 -3.36 -3.54
N TYR A 123 0.77 -3.31 -4.80
CA TYR A 123 1.27 -4.48 -5.54
C TYR A 123 2.64 -4.22 -6.19
N GLY A 124 3.44 -5.29 -6.28
CA GLY A 124 4.67 -5.32 -7.08
C GLY A 124 5.82 -4.51 -6.50
N ASP A 125 6.67 -4.01 -7.39
CA ASP A 125 7.87 -3.23 -7.10
C ASP A 125 8.81 -3.99 -6.14
N ILE A 126 9.50 -3.28 -5.24
CA ILE A 126 10.42 -3.87 -4.27
C ILE A 126 9.74 -4.87 -3.31
N TYR A 127 8.41 -4.78 -3.13
CA TYR A 127 7.67 -5.67 -2.22
C TYR A 127 7.43 -7.07 -2.80
N LYS A 128 7.76 -7.26 -4.09
CA LYS A 128 7.82 -8.56 -4.76
C LYS A 128 9.12 -8.71 -5.54
N SER A 129 10.21 -8.15 -5.00
CA SER A 129 11.54 -8.28 -5.59
C SER A 129 12.11 -9.68 -5.42
N VAL A 130 13.10 -9.98 -6.24
CA VAL A 130 14.05 -11.08 -6.02
C VAL A 130 15.46 -10.51 -6.05
N GLU A 131 16.34 -11.06 -5.21
CA GLU A 131 17.67 -10.49 -4.98
C GLU A 131 18.75 -11.56 -5.05
N ILE A 132 19.95 -11.15 -5.48
CA ILE A 132 21.14 -11.98 -5.55
C ILE A 132 22.31 -11.20 -4.96
N GLU A 133 23.02 -11.82 -4.02
CA GLU A 133 24.35 -11.38 -3.61
C GLU A 133 25.39 -11.96 -4.58
N VAL A 134 26.15 -11.08 -5.23
CA VAL A 134 27.17 -11.43 -6.21
C VAL A 134 28.51 -11.51 -5.49
N ALA A 135 29.12 -12.71 -5.45
CA ALA A 135 30.35 -12.94 -4.70
C ALA A 135 31.65 -12.49 -5.43
N GLY A 136 31.59 -12.23 -6.74
CA GLY A 136 32.77 -11.96 -7.54
C GLY A 136 32.45 -11.54 -8.99
N PRO A 137 33.47 -11.44 -9.86
CA PRO A 137 33.29 -10.95 -11.23
C PRO A 137 32.28 -11.78 -12.05
N GLY A 138 31.45 -11.12 -12.87
CA GLY A 138 30.45 -11.79 -13.69
C GLY A 138 29.47 -10.83 -14.38
N LYS A 139 28.70 -11.33 -15.35
CA LYS A 139 27.70 -10.54 -16.06
C LYS A 139 26.30 -10.77 -15.48
N ALA A 140 25.58 -9.68 -15.25
CA ALA A 140 24.17 -9.70 -14.86
C ALA A 140 23.28 -9.29 -16.03
N GLU A 141 22.20 -10.04 -16.25
CA GLU A 141 21.27 -9.84 -17.35
C GLU A 141 19.82 -9.95 -16.86
N LEU A 142 18.92 -9.18 -17.49
CA LEU A 142 17.48 -9.31 -17.35
C LEU A 142 16.95 -10.09 -18.55
N VAL A 143 16.31 -11.24 -18.28
CA VAL A 143 15.84 -12.16 -19.32
C VAL A 143 14.32 -12.34 -19.25
N PHE A 144 13.63 -12.08 -20.35
CA PHE A 144 12.21 -12.41 -20.52
C PHE A 144 12.03 -13.48 -21.60
N SER A 145 11.36 -14.58 -21.25
CA SER A 145 11.08 -15.70 -22.16
C SER A 145 9.58 -15.76 -22.46
N PRO A 146 9.13 -15.42 -23.69
CA PRO A 146 7.72 -15.50 -24.04
C PRO A 146 7.19 -16.93 -24.00
N SER A 147 6.04 -17.16 -23.35
CA SER A 147 5.43 -18.49 -23.25
C SER A 147 4.99 -19.07 -24.60
N GLY A 148 4.68 -18.22 -25.58
CA GLY A 148 4.29 -18.61 -26.94
C GLY A 148 5.45 -19.06 -27.85
N GLY A 149 6.66 -19.29 -27.31
CA GLY A 149 7.80 -19.78 -28.09
C GLY A 149 8.54 -18.72 -28.92
N GLY A 150 8.37 -17.43 -28.60
CA GLY A 150 9.08 -16.33 -29.25
C GLY A 150 10.53 -16.16 -28.78
N ALA A 151 11.28 -15.29 -29.46
CA ALA A 151 12.67 -14.98 -29.10
C ALA A 151 12.75 -14.41 -27.67
N LYS A 152 13.72 -14.89 -26.89
CA LYS A 152 14.01 -14.35 -25.56
C LYS A 152 14.52 -12.92 -25.70
N GLN A 153 14.04 -12.04 -24.83
CA GLN A 153 14.65 -10.72 -24.65
C GLN A 153 15.72 -10.82 -23.58
N VAL A 154 16.93 -10.39 -23.88
CA VAL A 154 18.07 -10.39 -22.96
C VAL A 154 18.65 -8.98 -22.93
N LEU A 155 18.62 -8.35 -21.76
CA LEU A 155 19.15 -7.00 -21.56
C LEU A 155 20.28 -7.05 -20.53
N SER A 156 21.42 -6.44 -20.83
CA SER A 156 22.53 -6.37 -19.88
C SER A 156 22.19 -5.40 -18.75
N ILE A 157 22.31 -5.85 -17.51
CA ILE A 157 22.18 -5.01 -16.32
C ILE A 157 23.55 -4.37 -16.00
N HIS A 158 24.56 -5.22 -15.79
CA HIS A 158 25.91 -4.78 -15.39
C HIS A 158 26.95 -5.89 -15.63
N ASP A 159 28.23 -5.50 -15.76
CA ASP A 159 29.39 -6.41 -15.80
C ASP A 159 30.23 -6.17 -14.54
N PHE A 160 30.05 -7.03 -13.54
CA PHE A 160 30.70 -6.96 -12.24
C PHE A 160 32.18 -7.31 -12.35
N LYS A 161 33.03 -6.49 -11.72
CA LYS A 161 34.47 -6.75 -11.54
C LYS A 161 34.83 -7.25 -10.13
N GLY A 162 33.84 -7.41 -9.26
CA GLY A 162 33.98 -7.82 -7.87
C GLY A 162 32.61 -8.02 -7.21
N PRO A 163 32.55 -8.15 -5.88
CA PRO A 163 31.30 -8.39 -5.17
C PRO A 163 30.26 -7.28 -5.36
N GLY A 164 28.97 -7.63 -5.26
CA GLY A 164 27.88 -6.67 -5.40
C GLY A 164 26.51 -7.29 -5.12
N VAL A 165 25.44 -6.58 -5.48
CA VAL A 165 24.05 -7.05 -5.32
C VAL A 165 23.22 -6.73 -6.55
N ILE A 166 22.23 -7.57 -6.83
CA ILE A 166 21.27 -7.39 -7.93
C ILE A 166 19.87 -7.53 -7.35
N MET A 167 18.95 -6.68 -7.80
CA MET A 167 17.52 -6.76 -7.49
C MET A 167 16.71 -6.72 -8.78
N GLY A 168 15.77 -7.67 -8.94
CA GLY A 168 14.76 -7.66 -9.99
C GLY A 168 13.40 -7.31 -9.41
N ILE A 169 12.70 -6.34 -10.01
CA ILE A 169 11.33 -5.96 -9.63
C ILE A 169 10.40 -6.07 -10.83
N HIS A 170 9.10 -6.20 -10.58
CA HIS A 170 8.08 -6.29 -11.63
C HIS A 170 6.76 -5.66 -11.18
N ASN A 171 5.96 -5.30 -12.18
CA ASN A 171 4.58 -4.92 -12.00
C ASN A 171 3.75 -5.38 -13.20
N THR A 172 2.42 -5.22 -13.15
CA THR A 172 1.53 -5.66 -14.23
C THR A 172 0.60 -4.52 -14.65
N GLU A 173 0.29 -4.43 -15.95
CA GLU A 173 -0.64 -3.43 -16.45
C GLU A 173 -2.00 -3.50 -15.75
N LYS A 174 -2.51 -4.71 -15.50
CA LYS A 174 -3.78 -4.92 -14.78
C LYS A 174 -3.77 -4.21 -13.42
N SER A 175 -2.73 -4.39 -12.62
CA SER A 175 -2.65 -3.79 -11.28
C SER A 175 -2.40 -2.27 -11.36
N ILE A 176 -1.58 -1.79 -12.29
CA ILE A 176 -1.34 -0.34 -12.48
C ILE A 176 -2.62 0.37 -12.91
N ARG A 177 -3.39 -0.22 -13.83
CA ARG A 177 -4.66 0.33 -14.31
C ARG A 177 -5.72 0.31 -13.20
N SER A 178 -5.74 -0.75 -12.40
CA SER A 178 -6.56 -0.81 -11.18
C SER A 178 -6.22 0.33 -10.23
N PHE A 179 -4.93 0.55 -9.95
CA PHE A 179 -4.45 1.63 -9.09
C PHE A 179 -4.88 3.01 -9.60
N ALA A 180 -4.70 3.29 -10.89
CA ALA A 180 -5.14 4.54 -11.51
C ALA A 180 -6.65 4.78 -11.33
N LYS A 181 -7.48 3.77 -11.64
CA LYS A 181 -8.94 3.85 -11.49
C LYS A 181 -9.36 4.07 -10.04
N SER A 182 -8.79 3.33 -9.10
CA SER A 182 -9.07 3.51 -7.67
C SER A 182 -8.74 4.94 -7.23
N CYS A 183 -7.59 5.48 -7.62
CA CYS A 183 -7.20 6.85 -7.29
C CYS A 183 -8.15 7.90 -7.87
N ILE A 184 -8.55 7.75 -9.13
CA ILE A 184 -9.49 8.67 -9.79
C ILE A 184 -10.85 8.63 -9.07
N ASN A 185 -11.42 7.44 -8.84
CA ASN A 185 -12.70 7.28 -8.17
C ASN A 185 -12.69 7.87 -6.75
N TYR A 186 -11.58 7.67 -6.03
CA TYR A 186 -11.41 8.19 -4.68
C TYR A 186 -11.28 9.72 -4.69
N ALA A 187 -10.50 10.29 -5.61
CA ALA A 187 -10.37 11.74 -5.78
C ALA A 187 -11.70 12.42 -6.13
N VAL A 188 -12.49 11.81 -7.03
CA VAL A 188 -13.84 12.28 -7.39
C VAL A 188 -14.77 12.26 -6.19
N THR A 189 -14.75 11.19 -5.39
CA THR A 189 -15.58 11.05 -4.19
C THR A 189 -15.22 12.08 -3.13
N GLU A 190 -13.93 12.26 -2.87
CA GLU A 190 -13.42 13.23 -1.88
C GLU A 190 -13.41 14.67 -2.40
N LYS A 191 -13.65 14.87 -3.71
CA LYS A 191 -13.58 16.16 -4.42
C LYS A 191 -12.25 16.89 -4.19
N VAL A 192 -11.16 16.16 -4.37
CA VAL A 192 -9.78 16.66 -4.27
C VAL A 192 -9.02 16.43 -5.57
N ASP A 193 -8.04 17.29 -5.87
CA ASP A 193 -7.17 17.08 -7.03
C ASP A 193 -6.37 15.77 -6.90
N LEU A 194 -6.09 15.13 -8.03
CA LEU A 194 -5.29 13.90 -8.11
C LEU A 194 -3.89 14.22 -8.64
N TRP A 195 -2.88 13.95 -7.83
CA TRP A 195 -1.47 14.08 -8.21
C TRP A 195 -0.85 12.70 -8.33
N PHE A 196 -0.11 12.41 -9.40
CA PHE A 196 0.70 11.20 -9.52
C PHE A 196 2.17 11.56 -9.70
N GLY A 197 3.03 10.97 -8.87
CA GLY A 197 4.48 11.20 -8.87
C GLY A 197 5.25 9.97 -9.33
N ALA A 198 6.16 10.12 -10.31
CA ALA A 198 7.07 9.05 -10.72
C ALA A 198 8.43 9.61 -11.20
N LYS A 199 9.39 8.76 -11.62
CA LYS A 199 10.71 9.18 -12.10
C LYS A 199 10.98 8.66 -13.51
N ASP A 200 10.06 8.95 -14.44
CA ASP A 200 10.09 8.47 -15.83
C ASP A 200 11.29 9.01 -16.65
N THR A 201 11.89 10.12 -16.24
CA THR A 201 13.12 10.64 -16.87
C THR A 201 14.31 9.70 -16.71
N ILE A 202 14.37 8.95 -15.60
CA ILE A 202 15.39 7.94 -15.32
C ILE A 202 14.86 6.55 -15.70
N SER A 203 13.67 6.20 -15.23
CA SER A 203 13.03 4.92 -15.50
C SER A 203 12.05 5.02 -16.67
N LYS A 204 12.62 5.13 -17.87
CA LYS A 204 11.89 5.43 -19.11
C LYS A 204 10.84 4.38 -19.49
N GLN A 205 11.14 3.11 -19.24
CA GLN A 205 10.22 2.01 -19.54
C GLN A 205 9.31 1.72 -18.35
N TYR A 206 9.86 1.53 -17.14
CA TYR A 206 9.07 1.08 -15.99
C TYR A 206 8.18 2.20 -15.44
N HIS A 207 8.74 3.34 -15.02
CA HIS A 207 7.92 4.46 -14.53
C HIS A 207 7.19 5.17 -15.67
N GLY A 208 7.76 5.18 -16.88
CA GLY A 208 7.07 5.65 -18.09
C GLY A 208 5.76 4.89 -18.34
N PHE A 209 5.77 3.56 -18.17
CA PHE A 209 4.56 2.74 -18.30
C PHE A 209 3.47 3.12 -17.28
N PHE A 210 3.84 3.40 -16.03
CA PHE A 210 2.89 3.90 -15.03
C PHE A 210 2.29 5.25 -15.44
N ARG A 211 3.14 6.21 -15.85
CA ARG A 211 2.72 7.53 -16.32
C ARG A 211 1.70 7.42 -17.46
N ASP A 212 2.00 6.57 -18.44
CA ASP A 212 1.18 6.42 -19.65
C ASP A 212 -0.18 5.78 -19.32
N VAL A 213 -0.20 4.74 -18.47
CA VAL A 213 -1.45 4.12 -18.01
C VAL A 213 -2.30 5.10 -17.20
N PHE A 214 -1.70 5.88 -16.30
CA PHE A 214 -2.41 6.91 -15.52
C PHE A 214 -2.99 8.00 -16.42
N ALA A 215 -2.24 8.47 -17.42
CA ALA A 215 -2.72 9.48 -18.36
C ALA A 215 -3.90 8.97 -19.18
N ASP A 216 -3.86 7.73 -19.65
CA ASP A 216 -4.95 7.08 -20.39
C ASP A 216 -6.23 6.96 -19.53
N GLU A 217 -6.12 6.48 -18.29
CA GLU A 217 -7.28 6.40 -17.38
C GLU A 217 -7.82 7.77 -16.97
N ALA A 218 -6.94 8.76 -16.76
CA ALA A 218 -7.34 10.13 -16.46
C ALA A 218 -8.08 10.80 -17.62
N GLU A 219 -7.64 10.60 -18.88
CA GLU A 219 -8.35 11.14 -20.05
C GLU A 219 -9.74 10.49 -20.20
N LYS A 220 -9.86 9.17 -19.98
CA LYS A 220 -11.15 8.47 -19.97
C LYS A 220 -12.11 9.02 -18.91
N ALA A 221 -11.59 9.37 -17.73
CA ALA A 221 -12.38 9.89 -16.61
C ALA A 221 -12.54 11.42 -16.58
N LYS A 222 -12.06 12.13 -17.60
CA LYS A 222 -12.04 13.61 -17.65
C LYS A 222 -13.41 14.25 -17.46
N GLY A 223 -14.46 13.64 -18.02
CA GLY A 223 -15.83 14.12 -17.86
C GLY A 223 -16.33 14.03 -16.41
N GLU A 224 -15.95 12.98 -15.68
CA GLU A 224 -16.34 12.75 -14.29
C GLU A 224 -15.55 13.67 -13.35
N MET A 225 -14.23 13.78 -13.56
CA MET A 225 -13.37 14.71 -12.84
C MET A 225 -13.80 16.17 -13.04
N GLY A 226 -14.18 16.54 -14.27
CA GLY A 226 -14.71 17.87 -14.59
C GLY A 226 -16.01 18.19 -13.85
N LYS A 227 -16.94 17.24 -13.73
CA LYS A 227 -18.17 17.40 -12.93
C LYS A 227 -17.89 17.55 -11.42
N ALA A 228 -16.84 16.89 -10.92
CA ALA A 228 -16.40 17.03 -9.53
C ALA A 228 -15.57 18.30 -9.27
N GLY A 229 -15.14 18.99 -10.33
CA GLY A 229 -14.31 20.20 -10.22
C GLY A 229 -12.86 19.93 -9.83
N ILE A 230 -12.34 18.75 -10.15
CA ILE A 230 -10.98 18.32 -9.79
C ILE A 230 -10.09 18.16 -11.03
N GLN A 231 -8.77 18.20 -10.84
CA GLN A 231 -7.78 18.03 -11.90
C GLN A 231 -6.81 16.89 -11.62
N TYR A 232 -6.38 16.22 -12.69
CA TYR A 232 -5.26 15.29 -12.67
C TYR A 232 -3.96 16.00 -13.03
N ARG A 233 -2.90 15.76 -12.26
CA ARG A 233 -1.56 16.28 -12.52
C ARG A 233 -0.49 15.20 -12.37
N TYR A 234 0.31 15.03 -13.41
CA TYR A 234 1.55 14.25 -13.34
C TYR A 234 2.72 15.13 -12.90
N LEU A 235 3.60 14.59 -12.04
CA LEU A 235 4.80 15.25 -11.54
C LEU A 235 5.97 14.27 -11.52
N LEU A 236 7.18 14.79 -11.68
CA LEU A 236 8.36 14.03 -11.24
C LEU A 236 8.35 13.94 -9.72
N ILE A 237 8.72 12.80 -9.16
CA ILE A 237 8.58 12.52 -7.72
C ILE A 237 9.33 13.52 -6.83
N ASP A 238 10.48 14.03 -7.28
CA ASP A 238 11.27 15.07 -6.62
C ASP A 238 10.59 16.45 -6.66
N ASP A 239 9.89 16.77 -7.74
CA ASP A 239 9.08 17.99 -7.83
C ASP A 239 7.79 17.87 -6.99
N ALA A 240 7.16 16.68 -6.99
CA ALA A 240 5.99 16.39 -6.16
C ALA A 240 6.27 16.63 -4.68
N VAL A 241 7.35 16.07 -4.13
CA VAL A 241 7.73 16.28 -2.71
C VAL A 241 7.99 17.76 -2.41
N ALA A 242 8.68 18.47 -3.31
CA ALA A 242 9.00 19.89 -3.12
C ALA A 242 7.74 20.76 -3.10
N GLN A 243 6.75 20.43 -3.94
CA GLN A 243 5.47 21.12 -3.97
C GLN A 243 4.59 20.76 -2.79
N ILE A 244 4.55 19.50 -2.35
CA ILE A 244 3.81 19.08 -1.16
C ILE A 244 4.23 19.90 0.06
N MET A 245 5.53 20.13 0.26
CA MET A 245 6.05 20.94 1.37
C MET A 245 5.60 22.41 1.34
N LYS A 246 5.24 22.95 0.16
CA LYS A 246 4.81 24.34 -0.02
C LYS A 246 3.30 24.49 -0.20
N SER A 247 2.59 23.40 -0.49
CA SER A 247 1.15 23.39 -0.73
C SER A 247 0.35 23.61 0.54
N GLU A 248 -0.92 24.02 0.40
CA GLU A 248 -1.85 24.04 1.52
C GLU A 248 -2.43 22.65 1.88
N GLY A 249 -2.05 21.60 1.16
CA GLY A 249 -2.71 20.30 1.17
C GLY A 249 -4.00 20.28 0.33
N GLY A 250 -4.85 19.28 0.53
CA GLY A 250 -6.15 19.16 -0.15
C GLY A 250 -6.09 18.43 -1.49
N MET A 251 -5.15 17.51 -1.65
CA MET A 251 -5.01 16.63 -2.81
C MET A 251 -4.95 15.16 -2.39
N LEU A 252 -5.31 14.28 -3.30
CA LEU A 252 -4.89 12.88 -3.30
C LEU A 252 -3.57 12.77 -4.05
N TRP A 253 -2.52 12.37 -3.36
CA TRP A 253 -1.24 12.05 -3.94
C TRP A 253 -1.12 10.53 -4.13
N ALA A 254 -1.30 10.10 -5.37
CA ALA A 254 -1.04 8.74 -5.81
C ALA A 254 0.47 8.48 -5.88
N CYS A 255 0.90 7.44 -5.18
CA CYS A 255 2.30 7.04 -5.06
C CYS A 255 2.47 5.58 -5.47
N MET A 256 3.59 5.29 -6.13
CA MET A 256 4.06 3.91 -6.32
C MET A 256 4.31 3.24 -4.95
N ASN A 257 4.51 1.93 -4.94
CA ASN A 257 4.35 1.16 -3.70
C ASN A 257 5.30 1.63 -2.59
N TYR A 258 6.59 1.79 -2.91
CA TYR A 258 7.60 2.24 -1.95
C TYR A 258 7.40 3.70 -1.56
N ASP A 259 7.17 4.58 -2.53
CA ASP A 259 6.95 6.00 -2.28
C ASP A 259 5.74 6.21 -1.36
N GLY A 260 4.65 5.46 -1.57
CA GLY A 260 3.45 5.55 -0.75
C GLY A 260 3.67 5.06 0.67
N ASP A 261 4.53 4.06 0.88
CA ASP A 261 4.92 3.60 2.22
C ASP A 261 5.64 4.71 2.98
N VAL A 262 6.72 5.25 2.41
CA VAL A 262 7.55 6.28 3.04
C VAL A 262 6.78 7.59 3.23
N MET A 263 6.09 8.05 2.18
CA MET A 263 5.45 9.37 2.19
C MET A 263 4.20 9.40 3.07
N SER A 264 3.51 8.28 3.24
CA SER A 264 2.36 8.26 4.15
C SER A 264 2.76 8.35 5.61
N ASP A 265 3.87 7.75 6.02
CA ASP A 265 4.42 7.90 7.37
C ASP A 265 4.94 9.34 7.61
N MET A 266 5.55 9.94 6.58
CA MET A 266 5.95 11.36 6.60
C MET A 266 4.74 12.28 6.77
N VAL A 267 3.68 12.07 5.98
CA VAL A 267 2.44 12.86 6.08
C VAL A 267 1.76 12.65 7.43
N ALA A 268 1.62 11.42 7.92
CA ALA A 268 1.04 11.13 9.23
C ALA A 268 1.78 11.84 10.37
N SER A 269 3.11 11.76 10.35
CA SER A 269 3.97 12.44 11.33
C SER A 269 3.85 13.96 11.21
N GLY A 270 3.77 14.48 9.98
CA GLY A 270 3.58 15.91 9.73
C GLY A 270 2.21 16.44 10.17
N PHE A 271 1.17 15.60 10.24
CA PHE A 271 -0.13 15.94 10.84
C PHE A 271 -0.26 15.57 12.33
N GLY A 272 0.83 15.09 12.96
CA GLY A 272 0.95 14.93 14.40
C GLY A 272 1.52 13.58 14.84
N SER A 273 0.98 12.47 14.36
CA SER A 273 1.41 11.12 14.76
C SER A 273 0.90 10.05 13.79
N LEU A 274 1.62 8.92 13.70
CA LEU A 274 1.18 7.72 12.99
C LEU A 274 -0.18 7.19 13.51
N GLY A 275 -0.51 7.44 14.78
CA GLY A 275 -1.81 7.09 15.37
C GLY A 275 -2.98 7.94 14.86
N LEU A 276 -2.70 9.07 14.20
CA LEU A 276 -3.69 10.00 13.65
C LEU A 276 -3.80 9.84 12.13
N MET A 277 -3.81 8.61 11.64
CA MET A 277 -3.89 8.28 10.22
C MET A 277 -4.81 7.07 10.02
N THR A 278 -5.84 7.22 9.20
CA THR A 278 -6.67 6.08 8.75
C THR A 278 -5.98 5.37 7.60
N SER A 279 -6.20 4.07 7.45
CA SER A 279 -5.74 3.28 6.30
C SER A 279 -6.89 2.42 5.77
N VAL A 280 -7.17 2.51 4.48
CA VAL A 280 -8.20 1.69 3.82
C VAL A 280 -7.65 1.14 2.51
N LEU A 281 -7.63 -0.18 2.37
CA LEU A 281 -7.43 -0.83 1.08
C LEU A 281 -8.74 -0.82 0.31
N VAL A 282 -8.69 -0.33 -0.91
CA VAL A 282 -9.81 -0.35 -1.87
C VAL A 282 -9.38 -1.21 -3.05
N SER A 283 -10.07 -2.34 -3.19
CA SER A 283 -9.89 -3.24 -4.32
C SER A 283 -10.60 -2.71 -5.58
N PRO A 284 -10.12 -3.02 -6.79
CA PRO A 284 -10.80 -2.70 -8.04
C PRO A 284 -12.23 -3.27 -8.15
N ASP A 285 -12.54 -4.37 -7.47
CA ASP A 285 -13.86 -4.99 -7.48
C ASP A 285 -14.86 -4.33 -6.51
N GLY A 286 -14.44 -3.24 -5.85
CA GLY A 286 -15.27 -2.50 -4.91
C GLY A 286 -15.30 -3.10 -3.50
N THR A 287 -14.43 -4.07 -3.20
CA THR A 287 -14.24 -4.56 -1.84
C THR A 287 -13.30 -3.64 -1.05
N TYR A 288 -13.54 -3.53 0.25
CA TYR A 288 -12.82 -2.62 1.15
C TYR A 288 -12.22 -3.38 2.32
N GLU A 289 -11.03 -2.99 2.75
CA GLU A 289 -10.46 -3.43 4.01
C GLU A 289 -9.95 -2.21 4.79
N PHE A 290 -10.42 -2.06 6.03
CA PHE A 290 -10.08 -0.95 6.91
C PHE A 290 -9.11 -1.41 8.00
N GLU A 291 -7.98 -0.73 8.13
CA GLU A 291 -6.96 -1.02 9.15
C GLU A 291 -6.42 0.25 9.81
N ALA A 292 -5.74 0.08 10.94
CA ALA A 292 -4.89 1.13 11.48
C ALA A 292 -3.62 1.26 10.61
N ALA A 293 -3.11 2.47 10.42
CA ALA A 293 -1.87 2.68 9.66
C ALA A 293 -0.59 2.22 10.41
N HIS A 294 -0.69 1.99 11.73
CA HIS A 294 0.42 1.65 12.61
C HIS A 294 0.51 0.14 12.92
N GLY A 295 1.64 -0.29 13.50
CA GLY A 295 1.86 -1.66 13.95
C GLY A 295 1.17 -2.01 15.27
N THR A 296 1.56 -3.14 15.87
CA THR A 296 0.91 -3.75 17.04
C THR A 296 1.17 -3.07 18.39
N VAL A 297 2.06 -2.07 18.41
CA VAL A 297 2.53 -1.35 19.61
C VAL A 297 3.10 -2.33 20.65
N MET A 298 4.28 -2.87 20.35
CA MET A 298 4.97 -3.87 21.17
C MET A 298 5.32 -3.40 22.60
N ARG A 299 5.53 -2.10 22.80
CA ARG A 299 6.06 -1.52 24.05
C ARG A 299 4.95 -1.15 25.03
#